data_AF-A0AA41RNS1-F1
#
_entry.id   AF-A0AA41RNS1-F1
#
_cell.length_a   1.000
_cell.length_b   1.000
_cell.length_c   1.000
_cell.angle_alpha   90.00
_cell.angle_beta   90.00
_cell.angle_gamma   90.00
#
_symmetry.space_group_name_H-M   'P 1'
#
loop_
_entity.id
_entity.type
_entity.pdbx_description
1 polymer ?
#
loop_
_entity_poly.entity_id
_entity_poly.type
_entity_poly.pdbx_seq_one_letter_code
_entity_poly.pdbx_strand_id
1 'polypeptide(L)'
;MKISRMIIKSPSMLFEGDLISHHRVNFFTAWALLLSDLQSLPSASPVRQKLGQWVQDFADTQILDCLFEHIPLQPGAINSSKKKDVELPASVSEAAAAAKRAITTGSLLFIIESLWPIGTEEMASFAGALYGSMLRSLPAYVRDWYTRLRDRSTSSAIESFTKTYCSPLLLADELFQ
;
A
#
# COMPACT_ATOMS: atom_id res chain seq x y z
N MET A 1 20.07 12.36 3.89
CA MET A 1 19.81 11.74 5.22
C MET A 1 18.50 12.27 5.87
N LYS A 2 17.37 12.32 5.13
CA LYS A 2 16.03 12.70 5.64
C LYS A 2 15.00 11.61 5.35
N ILE A 3 15.03 11.03 4.14
CA ILE A 3 14.14 9.95 3.69
C ILE A 3 14.28 8.68 4.54
N SER A 4 15.50 8.20 4.79
CA SER A 4 15.69 6.99 5.62
C SER A 4 15.16 7.16 7.05
N ARG A 5 15.24 8.37 7.63
CA ARG A 5 14.69 8.63 8.96
C ARG A 5 13.17 8.54 9.00
N MET A 6 12.49 8.98 7.93
CA MET A 6 11.03 8.88 7.82
C MET A 6 10.58 7.42 7.73
N ILE A 7 11.36 6.56 7.09
CA ILE A 7 11.06 5.12 6.91
C ILE A 7 11.34 4.31 8.19
N ILE A 8 12.46 4.58 8.86
CA ILE A 8 12.87 3.88 10.10
C ILE A 8 11.95 4.25 11.26
N LYS A 9 11.55 5.52 11.36
CA LYS A 9 10.70 6.02 12.43
C LYS A 9 9.61 6.89 11.84
N SER A 10 8.41 6.34 11.77
CA SER A 10 7.22 7.07 11.38
C SER A 10 7.08 8.32 12.24
N PRO A 11 7.00 9.52 11.64
CA PRO A 11 6.80 10.74 12.39
C PRO A 11 5.50 10.63 13.22
N SER A 12 5.57 10.91 14.52
CA SER A 12 4.40 10.88 15.42
C SER A 12 3.27 11.80 14.93
N MET A 13 3.63 12.86 14.20
CA MET A 13 2.71 13.83 13.59
C MET A 13 1.82 13.24 12.48
N LEU A 14 2.05 12.00 12.01
CA LEU A 14 1.23 11.38 10.97
C LEU A 14 -0.20 11.09 11.47
N PHE A 15 -0.35 10.64 12.72
CA PHE A 15 -1.65 10.23 13.28
C PHE A 15 -2.46 11.38 13.90
N GLU A 16 -1.84 12.56 14.08
CA GLU A 16 -2.48 13.73 14.70
C GLU A 16 -2.93 14.79 13.68
N GLY A 17 -2.59 14.63 12.40
CA GLY A 17 -2.84 15.61 11.34
C GLY A 17 -3.90 15.21 10.31
N ASP A 18 -4.27 16.17 9.46
CA ASP A 18 -5.19 15.97 8.34
C ASP A 18 -4.70 14.86 7.37
N LEU A 19 -5.63 14.05 6.87
CA LEU A 19 -5.40 12.96 5.93
C LEU A 19 -4.74 13.49 4.63
N ILE A 20 -5.07 14.71 4.21
CA ILE A 20 -4.48 15.35 3.03
C ILE A 20 -3.29 16.26 3.37
N SER A 21 -2.74 16.19 4.60
CA SER A 21 -1.62 17.03 5.00
C SER A 21 -0.35 16.76 4.18
N HIS A 22 0.44 17.82 3.96
CA HIS A 22 1.74 17.70 3.29
C HIS A 22 2.68 16.69 3.97
N HIS A 23 2.55 16.46 5.28
CA HIS A 23 3.34 15.46 5.98
C HIS A 23 3.02 14.03 5.51
N ARG A 24 1.73 13.69 5.36
CA ARG A 24 1.30 12.39 4.85
C ARG A 24 1.68 12.18 3.39
N VAL A 25 1.47 13.21 2.57
CA VAL A 25 1.87 13.18 1.16
C VAL A 25 3.37 12.95 1.01
N ASN A 26 4.19 13.66 1.78
CA ASN A 26 5.64 13.48 1.78
C ASN A 26 6.08 12.10 2.30
N PHE A 27 5.36 11.57 3.30
CA PHE A 27 5.62 10.23 3.82
C PHE A 27 5.32 9.15 2.78
N PHE A 28 4.18 9.23 2.10
CA PHE A 28 3.82 8.32 1.01
C PHE A 28 4.78 8.44 -0.16
N THR A 29 5.19 9.66 -0.50
CA THR A 29 6.19 9.93 -1.55
C THR A 29 7.56 9.33 -1.20
N ALA A 30 8.00 9.44 0.07
CA ALA A 30 9.25 8.81 0.51
C ALA A 30 9.22 7.29 0.34
N TRP A 31 8.10 6.65 0.68
CA TRP A 31 7.89 5.21 0.44
C TRP A 31 7.81 4.88 -1.05
N ALA A 32 7.15 5.70 -1.86
CA ALA A 32 7.06 5.50 -3.31
C ALA A 32 8.43 5.53 -3.97
N LEU A 33 9.31 6.44 -3.55
CA LEU A 33 10.70 6.52 -4.03
C LEU A 33 11.51 5.28 -3.63
N LEU A 34 11.39 4.82 -2.38
CA LEU A 34 12.06 3.59 -1.93
C LEU A 34 11.61 2.36 -2.73
N LEU A 35 10.30 2.22 -2.94
CA LEU A 35 9.73 1.10 -3.68
C LEU A 35 10.13 1.15 -5.16
N SER A 36 10.14 2.35 -5.76
CA SER A 36 10.58 2.54 -7.15
C SER A 36 12.06 2.18 -7.32
N ASP A 37 12.92 2.55 -6.36
CA ASP A 37 14.33 2.16 -6.35
C ASP A 37 14.47 0.63 -6.27
N LEU A 38 13.75 0.00 -5.34
CA LEU A 38 13.74 -1.45 -5.18
C LEU A 38 13.24 -2.19 -6.44
N GLN A 39 12.23 -1.64 -7.12
CA GLN A 39 11.68 -2.17 -8.38
C GLN A 39 12.62 -1.98 -9.57
N SER A 40 13.41 -0.91 -9.59
CA SER A 40 14.41 -0.67 -10.64
C SER A 40 15.57 -1.67 -10.60
N LEU A 41 15.81 -2.29 -9.44
CA LEU A 41 16.87 -3.27 -9.25
C LEU A 41 16.43 -4.65 -9.79
N PRO A 42 17.32 -5.38 -10.51
CA PRO A 42 17.07 -6.75 -10.93
C PRO A 42 16.67 -7.65 -9.76
N SER A 43 15.75 -8.59 -9.98
CA SER A 43 15.23 -9.50 -8.94
C SER A 43 16.33 -10.31 -8.24
N ALA A 44 17.34 -10.76 -8.99
CA ALA A 44 18.49 -11.51 -8.47
C ALA A 44 19.58 -10.62 -7.84
N SER A 45 19.39 -9.30 -7.77
CA SER A 45 20.41 -8.39 -7.26
C SER A 45 20.60 -8.57 -5.74
N PRO A 46 21.84 -8.76 -5.25
CA PRO A 46 22.11 -8.81 -3.82
C PRO A 46 21.82 -7.46 -3.14
N VAL A 47 21.87 -6.35 -3.89
CA VAL A 47 21.53 -5.02 -3.38
C VAL A 47 20.03 -4.94 -3.06
N ARG A 48 19.19 -5.49 -3.95
CA ARG A 48 17.74 -5.55 -3.75
C ARG A 48 17.37 -6.38 -2.52
N GLN A 49 18.01 -7.53 -2.35
CA GLN A 49 17.80 -8.39 -1.18
C GLN A 49 18.23 -7.68 0.11
N LYS A 50 19.40 -7.03 0.13
CA LYS A 50 19.86 -6.25 1.29
C LYS A 50 18.92 -5.10 1.64
N LEU A 51 18.40 -4.40 0.63
CA LEU A 51 17.45 -3.31 0.84
C LEU A 51 16.12 -3.81 1.40
N GLY A 52 15.59 -4.92 0.85
CA GLY A 52 14.40 -5.57 1.38
C GLY A 52 14.57 -6.02 2.83
N GLN A 53 15.71 -6.65 3.14
CA GLN A 53 16.04 -7.05 4.52
C GLN A 53 16.18 -5.85 5.45
N TRP A 54 16.81 -4.76 4.98
CA TRP A 54 16.91 -3.53 5.78
C TRP A 54 15.54 -2.95 6.11
N VAL A 55 14.60 -2.94 5.16
CA VAL A 55 13.22 -2.52 5.43
C VAL A 55 12.56 -3.46 6.45
N GLN A 56 12.75 -4.77 6.29
CA GLN A 56 12.23 -5.78 7.20
C GLN A 56 12.73 -5.59 8.65
N ASP A 57 14.01 -5.27 8.82
CA ASP A 57 14.65 -5.20 10.13
C ASP A 57 14.42 -3.86 10.85
N PHE A 58 14.29 -2.77 10.09
CA PHE A 58 14.37 -1.42 10.65
C PHE A 58 13.18 -0.51 10.35
N ALA A 59 12.36 -0.81 9.33
CA ALA A 59 11.24 0.07 8.99
C ALA A 59 10.03 -0.18 9.89
N ASP A 60 9.35 0.90 10.25
CA ASP A 60 8.14 0.85 11.06
C ASP A 60 6.91 0.52 10.20
N THR A 61 6.15 -0.49 10.60
CA THR A 61 4.93 -0.91 9.90
C THR A 61 3.75 0.04 9.99
N GLN A 62 3.85 1.13 10.77
CA GLN A 62 2.85 2.21 10.83
C GLN A 62 2.48 2.79 9.46
N ILE A 63 3.34 2.68 8.45
CA ILE A 63 2.96 3.04 7.07
C ILE A 63 1.72 2.28 6.62
N LEU A 64 1.64 0.97 6.87
CA LEU A 64 0.52 0.14 6.42
C LEU A 64 -0.76 0.54 7.14
N ASP A 65 -0.69 0.84 8.45
CA ASP A 65 -1.82 1.41 9.18
C ASP A 65 -2.28 2.73 8.55
N CYS A 66 -1.35 3.63 8.22
CA CYS A 66 -1.65 4.89 7.55
C CYS A 66 -2.30 4.69 6.19
N LEU A 67 -1.87 3.70 5.38
CA LEU A 67 -2.48 3.42 4.08
C LEU A 67 -3.97 3.06 4.24
N PHE A 68 -4.31 2.22 5.22
CA PHE A 68 -5.68 1.79 5.44
C PHE A 68 -6.57 2.82 6.15
N GLU A 69 -6.03 3.92 6.67
CA GLU A 69 -6.83 5.11 7.02
C GLU A 69 -7.40 5.81 5.79
N HIS A 70 -6.77 5.67 4.61
CA HIS A 70 -7.25 6.21 3.34
C HIS A 70 -8.13 5.24 2.55
N ILE A 71 -8.22 3.98 2.99
CA ILE A 71 -9.02 2.94 2.34
C ILE A 71 -10.10 2.53 3.34
N PRO A 72 -11.30 3.16 3.31
CA PRO A 72 -12.34 2.92 4.31
C PRO A 72 -13.01 1.56 4.09
N LEU A 73 -12.34 0.50 4.54
CA LEU A 73 -12.81 -0.87 4.46
C LEU A 73 -13.87 -1.09 5.54
N GLN A 74 -15.15 -1.01 5.18
CA GLN A 74 -16.22 -1.32 6.12
C GLN A 74 -16.32 -2.83 6.40
N PRO A 75 -16.33 -3.26 7.68
CA PRO A 75 -16.58 -4.66 8.03
C PRO A 75 -18.00 -5.06 7.58
N GLY A 76 -18.09 -5.87 6.52
CA GLY A 76 -19.36 -6.45 6.05
C GLY A 76 -19.78 -6.09 4.62
N ALA A 77 -19.19 -5.06 4.00
CA ALA A 77 -19.57 -4.64 2.63
C ALA A 77 -19.04 -5.58 1.54
N ILE A 78 -17.90 -6.24 1.76
CA ILE A 78 -17.24 -7.09 0.73
C ILE A 78 -17.80 -8.53 0.74
N ASN A 79 -18.55 -8.92 1.78
CA ASN A 79 -19.01 -10.30 1.97
C ASN A 79 -20.47 -10.55 1.53
N SER A 80 -21.17 -9.56 0.93
CA SER A 80 -22.52 -9.77 0.44
C SER A 80 -22.51 -10.53 -0.89
N SER A 81 -22.48 -11.86 -0.81
CA SER A 81 -22.68 -12.81 -1.91
C SER A 81 -24.09 -12.81 -2.53
N LYS A 82 -24.83 -11.71 -2.39
CA LYS A 82 -26.15 -11.51 -3.03
C LYS A 82 -26.05 -10.36 -4.02
N LYS A 83 -26.08 -10.72 -5.30
CA LYS A 83 -26.40 -9.89 -6.47
C LYS A 83 -27.10 -8.58 -6.10
N LYS A 84 -26.32 -7.54 -5.86
CA LYS A 84 -26.72 -6.14 -5.96
C LYS A 84 -25.42 -5.37 -6.09
N ASP A 85 -25.31 -4.57 -7.14
CA ASP A 85 -24.25 -3.57 -7.33
C ASP A 85 -24.27 -2.60 -6.16
N VAL A 86 -23.68 -3.01 -5.03
CA VAL A 86 -23.29 -2.08 -3.99
C VAL A 86 -22.03 -1.46 -4.52
N GLU A 87 -22.19 -0.32 -5.18
CA GLU A 87 -21.08 0.54 -5.58
C GLU A 87 -20.15 0.70 -4.37
N LEU A 88 -18.89 0.29 -4.54
CA LEU A 88 -17.87 0.53 -3.53
C LEU A 88 -17.81 2.03 -3.27
N PRO A 89 -17.52 2.47 -2.04
CA PRO A 89 -17.13 3.86 -1.81
C PRO A 89 -16.05 4.25 -2.83
N ALA A 90 -16.18 5.42 -3.46
CA ALA A 90 -15.29 5.84 -4.55
C ALA A 90 -13.81 5.64 -4.18
N SER A 91 -13.43 6.00 -2.96
CA SER A 91 -12.07 5.79 -2.43
C SER A 91 -11.59 4.33 -2.42
N VAL A 92 -12.45 3.36 -2.12
CA VAL A 92 -12.10 1.93 -2.15
C VAL A 92 -11.96 1.43 -3.59
N SER A 93 -12.82 1.90 -4.50
CA SER A 93 -12.72 1.59 -5.93
C SER A 93 -11.42 2.13 -6.52
N GLU A 94 -11.11 3.40 -6.25
CA GLU A 94 -9.90 4.07 -6.71
C GLU A 94 -8.63 3.42 -6.13
N ALA A 95 -8.61 3.14 -4.82
CA ALA A 95 -7.51 2.40 -4.19
C ALA A 95 -7.31 1.01 -4.80
N ALA A 96 -8.38 0.27 -5.07
CA ALA A 96 -8.31 -1.04 -5.70
C ALA A 96 -7.78 -0.95 -7.14
N ALA A 97 -8.24 0.02 -7.93
CA ALA A 97 -7.77 0.25 -9.29
C ALA A 97 -6.27 0.60 -9.32
N ALA A 98 -5.84 1.49 -8.43
CA ALA A 98 -4.45 1.91 -8.31
C ALA A 98 -3.55 0.77 -7.82
N ALA A 99 -3.99 -0.03 -6.84
CA ALA A 99 -3.28 -1.22 -6.37
C ALA A 99 -3.06 -2.23 -7.50
N LYS A 100 -4.11 -2.53 -8.27
CA LYS A 100 -4.02 -3.42 -9.44
C LYS A 100 -3.01 -2.92 -10.45
N ARG A 101 -3.08 -1.63 -10.82
CA ARG A 101 -2.15 -1.02 -11.78
C ARG A 101 -0.71 -1.06 -11.30
N ALA A 102 -0.46 -0.76 -10.02
CA ALA A 102 0.88 -0.83 -9.44
C ALA A 102 1.44 -2.26 -9.45
N ILE A 103 0.62 -3.26 -9.10
CA ILE A 103 1.02 -4.67 -9.15
C ILE A 103 1.35 -5.08 -10.59
N THR A 104 0.47 -4.81 -11.55
CA THR A 104 0.66 -5.22 -12.94
C THR A 104 1.86 -4.53 -13.60
N THR A 105 2.00 -3.22 -13.41
CA THR A 105 3.04 -2.44 -14.11
C THR A 105 4.38 -2.45 -13.39
N GLY A 106 4.40 -2.71 -12.07
CA GLY A 106 5.61 -2.59 -11.26
C GLY A 106 6.12 -1.15 -11.20
N SER A 107 5.21 -0.18 -11.26
CA SER A 107 5.55 1.24 -11.26
C SER A 107 4.55 2.05 -10.44
N LEU A 108 5.05 3.07 -9.76
CA LEU A 108 4.28 4.09 -9.05
C LEU A 108 4.28 5.44 -9.79
N LEU A 109 4.90 5.56 -10.96
CA LEU A 109 5.00 6.86 -11.64
C LEU A 109 3.61 7.48 -11.93
N PHE A 110 2.67 6.65 -12.36
CA PHE A 110 1.32 7.09 -12.70
C PHE A 110 0.61 7.80 -11.55
N ILE A 111 0.88 7.40 -10.30
CA ILE A 111 0.18 7.95 -9.14
C ILE A 111 0.75 9.31 -8.73
N ILE A 112 2.05 9.50 -8.96
CA ILE A 112 2.73 10.78 -8.72
C ILE A 112 2.28 11.81 -9.75
N GLU A 113 2.14 11.39 -11.01
CA GLU A 113 1.66 12.25 -12.10
C GLU A 113 0.21 12.72 -11.90
N SER A 114 -0.65 11.89 -11.30
CA SER A 114 -2.06 12.19 -11.05
C SER A 114 -2.35 12.69 -9.64
N LEU A 115 -1.33 12.98 -8.82
CA LEU A 115 -1.52 13.31 -7.40
C LEU A 115 -2.12 14.71 -7.18
N TRP A 116 -2.02 15.60 -8.17
CA TRP A 116 -2.46 16.98 -8.05
C TRP A 116 -3.78 17.23 -8.80
N PRO A 117 -4.75 17.94 -8.20
CA PRO A 117 -4.77 18.48 -6.83
C PRO A 117 -4.89 17.39 -5.76
N ILE A 118 -4.29 17.60 -4.59
CA ILE A 118 -4.35 16.62 -3.50
C ILE A 118 -5.76 16.62 -2.91
N GLY A 119 -6.47 15.50 -3.08
CA GLY A 119 -7.76 15.24 -2.47
C GLY A 119 -7.83 13.85 -1.82
N THR A 120 -9.01 13.51 -1.31
CA THR A 120 -9.24 12.24 -0.61
C THR A 120 -9.16 11.03 -1.54
N GLU A 121 -9.61 11.17 -2.78
CA GLU A 121 -9.59 10.08 -3.78
C GLU A 121 -8.19 9.87 -4.33
N GLU A 122 -7.42 10.95 -4.54
CA GLU A 122 -6.03 10.90 -4.94
C GLU A 122 -5.18 10.26 -3.84
N MET A 123 -5.42 10.61 -2.57
CA MET A 123 -4.75 9.97 -1.44
C MET A 123 -5.15 8.49 -1.27
N ALA A 124 -6.41 8.13 -1.51
CA ALA A 124 -6.86 6.73 -1.51
C ALA A 124 -6.21 5.93 -2.64
N SER A 125 -6.15 6.50 -3.85
CA SER A 125 -5.43 5.93 -4.99
C SER A 125 -3.93 5.76 -4.68
N PHE A 126 -3.32 6.76 -4.05
CA PHE A 126 -1.92 6.70 -3.63
C PHE A 126 -1.68 5.60 -2.59
N ALA A 127 -2.57 5.51 -1.60
CA ALA A 127 -2.51 4.46 -0.59
C ALA A 127 -2.65 3.06 -1.22
N GLY A 128 -3.60 2.88 -2.14
CA GLY A 128 -3.80 1.63 -2.86
C GLY A 128 -2.59 1.24 -3.71
N ALA A 129 -2.03 2.17 -4.49
CA ALA A 129 -0.84 1.94 -5.30
C ALA A 129 0.36 1.52 -4.44
N LEU A 130 0.60 2.21 -3.32
CA LEU A 130 1.65 1.86 -2.37
C LEU A 130 1.44 0.48 -1.77
N TYR A 131 0.22 0.16 -1.32
CA TYR A 131 -0.10 -1.14 -0.75
C TYR A 131 0.15 -2.28 -1.76
N GLY A 132 -0.34 -2.14 -2.98
CA GLY A 132 -0.11 -3.11 -4.06
C GLY A 132 1.39 -3.27 -4.38
N SER A 133 2.13 -2.17 -4.43
CA SER A 133 3.57 -2.17 -4.62
C SER A 133 4.33 -2.84 -3.47
N MET A 134 3.92 -2.61 -2.22
CA MET A 134 4.50 -3.26 -1.04
C MET A 134 4.22 -4.77 -1.03
N LEU A 135 3.01 -5.20 -1.41
CA LEU A 135 2.70 -6.63 -1.54
C LEU A 135 3.60 -7.31 -2.56
N ARG A 136 3.85 -6.68 -3.71
CA ARG A 136 4.72 -7.23 -4.77
C ARG A 136 6.20 -7.23 -4.38
N SER A 137 6.68 -6.14 -3.77
CA SER A 137 8.11 -5.91 -3.56
C SER A 137 8.62 -6.31 -2.17
N LEU A 138 7.75 -6.31 -1.16
CA LEU A 138 8.08 -6.53 0.26
C LEU A 138 7.05 -7.46 0.95
N PRO A 139 6.78 -8.67 0.42
CA PRO A 139 5.70 -9.53 0.92
C PRO A 139 5.91 -9.99 2.38
N ALA A 140 7.16 -10.19 2.82
CA ALA A 140 7.46 -10.53 4.22
C ALA A 140 7.09 -9.39 5.17
N TYR A 141 7.41 -8.16 4.80
CA TYR A 141 7.15 -6.97 5.61
C TYR A 141 5.64 -6.75 5.82
N VAL A 142 4.86 -6.91 4.74
CA VAL A 142 3.39 -6.79 4.80
C VAL A 142 2.79 -7.93 5.63
N ARG A 143 3.31 -9.16 5.51
CA ARG A 143 2.84 -10.31 6.30
C ARG A 143 3.07 -10.08 7.79
N ASP A 144 4.24 -9.62 8.16
CA ASP A 144 4.59 -9.36 9.56
C ASP A 144 3.69 -8.29 10.18
N TRP A 145 3.41 -7.21 9.45
CA TRP A 145 2.41 -6.23 9.87
C TRP A 145 1.03 -6.87 10.05
N TYR A 146 0.55 -7.62 9.05
CA TYR A 146 -0.77 -8.24 9.08
C TYR A 146 -0.95 -9.15 10.30
N THR A 147 0.07 -9.95 10.66
CA THR A 147 0.04 -10.82 11.85
C THR A 147 -0.02 -10.08 13.18
N ARG A 148 0.36 -8.80 13.22
CA ARG A 148 0.32 -7.95 14.42
C ARG A 148 -1.02 -7.23 14.59
N LEU A 149 -1.89 -7.25 13.58
CA LEU A 149 -3.23 -6.68 13.67
C LEU A 149 -4.06 -7.39 14.75
N ARG A 150 -4.57 -6.62 15.71
CA ARG A 150 -5.35 -7.16 16.84
C ARG A 150 -6.84 -7.17 16.58
N ASP A 151 -7.34 -6.21 15.81
CA ASP A 151 -8.76 -6.13 15.48
C ASP A 151 -9.11 -7.09 14.36
N ARG A 152 -9.83 -8.16 14.71
CA ARG A 152 -10.28 -9.20 13.77
C ARG A 152 -11.14 -8.64 12.64
N SER A 153 -11.91 -7.58 12.91
CA SER A 153 -12.79 -7.00 11.90
C SER A 153 -11.98 -6.28 10.81
N THR A 154 -11.03 -5.45 11.23
CA THR A 154 -10.04 -4.80 10.37
C THR A 154 -9.20 -5.83 9.60
N SER A 155 -8.64 -6.83 10.27
CA SER A 155 -7.87 -7.91 9.62
C SER A 155 -8.69 -8.60 8.53
N SER A 156 -9.94 -8.98 8.83
CA SER A 156 -10.82 -9.66 7.86
C SER A 156 -11.16 -8.76 6.66
N ALA A 157 -11.34 -7.46 6.88
CA ALA A 157 -11.65 -6.51 5.82
C ALA A 157 -10.45 -6.31 4.88
N ILE A 158 -9.24 -6.17 5.44
CA ILE A 158 -7.97 -6.10 4.69
C ILE A 158 -7.76 -7.40 3.92
N GLU A 159 -7.94 -8.56 4.54
CA GLU A 159 -7.83 -9.85 3.86
C GLU A 159 -8.77 -9.95 2.67
N SER A 160 -10.03 -9.55 2.85
CA SER A 160 -11.04 -9.56 1.79
C SER A 160 -10.67 -8.63 0.64
N PHE A 161 -10.20 -7.42 0.93
CA PHE A 161 -9.69 -6.48 -0.07
C PHE A 161 -8.50 -7.07 -0.84
N THR A 162 -7.50 -7.61 -0.14
CA THR A 162 -6.28 -8.16 -0.74
C THR A 162 -6.57 -9.40 -1.57
N LYS A 163 -7.46 -10.28 -1.10
CA LYS A 163 -7.88 -11.48 -1.82
C LYS A 163 -8.62 -11.14 -3.10
N THR A 164 -9.47 -10.11 -3.06
CA THR A 164 -10.32 -9.73 -4.19
C THR A 164 -9.56 -8.96 -5.26
N TYR A 165 -8.70 -8.01 -4.87
CA TYR A 165 -8.12 -7.04 -5.81
C TYR A 165 -6.64 -7.24 -6.10
N CYS A 166 -5.86 -7.80 -5.17
CA CYS A 166 -4.40 -7.88 -5.29
C CYS A 166 -3.92 -9.30 -5.62
N SER A 167 -4.43 -10.30 -4.91
CA SER A 167 -3.93 -11.69 -4.95
C SER A 167 -3.98 -12.33 -6.35
N PRO A 168 -5.04 -12.17 -7.16
CA PRO A 168 -5.07 -12.76 -8.50
C PRO A 168 -3.93 -12.26 -9.41
N LEU A 169 -3.53 -11.00 -9.25
CA LEU A 169 -2.46 -10.39 -10.04
C LEU A 169 -1.07 -10.81 -9.56
N LEU A 170 -0.88 -10.94 -8.24
CA LEU A 170 0.38 -11.43 -7.67
C LEU A 170 0.64 -12.89 -8.07
N LEU A 171 -0.40 -13.74 -8.01
CA LEU A 171 -0.30 -15.14 -8.45
C LEU A 171 -0.02 -15.26 -9.95
N ALA A 172 -0.60 -14.38 -10.78
CA ALA A 172 -0.28 -14.35 -12.19
C ALA A 172 1.20 -13.99 -12.42
N ASP A 173 1.72 -12.97 -11.74
CA ASP A 173 3.13 -12.55 -11.85
C ASP A 173 4.08 -13.69 -11.45
N GLU A 174 3.79 -14.43 -10.37
CA GLU A 174 4.58 -15.59 -9.93
C GLU A 174 4.61 -16.75 -10.94
N LEU A 175 3.50 -16.97 -11.67
CA LEU A 175 3.40 -18.06 -12.64
C LEU A 175 4.09 -17.76 -13.98
N PHE A 176 4.35 -16.48 -14.28
CA PHE A 176 4.98 -16.04 -15.53
C PHE A 176 6.45 -15.57 -15.36
N GLN A 177 6.98 -15.60 -14.13
CA GLN A 177 8.42 -15.40 -13.83
C GLN A 177 9.21 -16.71 -13.91
#